data_AF-A0A833DWY4-F1
#
_entry.id   AF-A0A833DWY4-F1
#
_cell.length_a   1.000
_cell.length_b   1.000
_cell.length_c   1.000
_cell.angle_alpha   90.00
_cell.angle_beta   90.00
_cell.angle_gamma   90.00
#
_symmetry.space_group_name_H-M   'P 1'
#
loop_
_entity.id
_entity.type
_entity.pdbx_description
1 polymer ?
#
loop_
_entity_poly.entity_id
_entity_poly.type
_entity_poly.pdbx_seq_one_letter_code
_entity_poly.pdbx_strand_id
1 'polypeptide(L)'
;MEALSRIIRENVRDRRKAQHIVEEVYRSRALQPIRGKAWPPDIWDKELATLYTVARYALGLDKDYPDIFHSIFSVEEMLEKAGETVLELNDFDQARKLLLFYLGGKIDSNTIARLLRVFATEVIFGFRSEREFEELLRRLANVLPEEVQTIRKYARYYIALRLAQAIAARLIKNRIAKEALKQALAARIGFEKILPDDEYVGFIARSVFGVDKRRLGKVLSLREAQPRVHRSSSKTE
;
A
#
# COMPACT_ATOMS: atom_id res chain seq x y z
N MET A 1 -6.17 -1.92 15.70
CA MET A 1 -7.10 -2.29 16.78
C MET A 1 -7.56 -1.09 17.59
N GLU A 2 -6.67 -0.30 18.19
CA GLU A 2 -7.09 0.86 19.02
C GLU A 2 -7.92 1.90 18.26
N ALA A 3 -7.54 2.29 17.04
CA ALA A 3 -8.30 3.24 16.23
C ALA A 3 -9.75 2.77 15.97
N LEU A 4 -9.93 1.49 15.57
CA LEU A 4 -11.26 0.90 15.38
C LEU A 4 -12.06 0.86 16.69
N SER A 5 -11.42 0.49 17.80
CA SER A 5 -12.09 0.49 19.10
C SER A 5 -12.58 1.88 19.51
N ARG A 6 -11.80 2.94 19.23
CA ARG A 6 -12.21 4.32 19.49
C ARG A 6 -13.38 4.73 18.59
N ILE A 7 -13.27 4.44 17.29
CA ILE A 7 -14.34 4.71 16.31
C ILE A 7 -15.67 4.11 16.76
N ILE A 8 -15.68 2.85 17.19
CA ILE A 8 -16.89 2.16 17.65
C ILE A 8 -17.42 2.78 18.96
N ARG A 9 -16.55 2.94 19.97
CA ARG A 9 -16.95 3.47 21.28
C ARG A 9 -17.49 4.90 21.21
N GLU A 10 -16.90 5.72 20.37
CA GLU A 10 -17.30 7.11 20.15
C GLU A 10 -18.42 7.25 19.10
N ASN A 11 -18.95 6.13 18.56
CA ASN A 11 -19.97 6.09 17.50
C ASN A 11 -19.66 7.04 16.34
N VAL A 12 -18.41 7.02 15.87
CA VAL A 12 -17.94 7.92 14.80
C VAL A 12 -18.53 7.47 13.48
N ARG A 13 -19.28 8.36 12.82
CA ARG A 13 -19.86 8.14 11.49
C ARG A 13 -19.34 9.11 10.43
N ASP A 14 -18.43 10.00 10.82
CA ASP A 14 -17.78 10.93 9.92
C ASP A 14 -16.37 10.43 9.56
N ARG A 15 -16.12 10.32 8.25
CA ARG A 15 -14.86 9.81 7.72
C ARG A 15 -13.67 10.70 8.11
N ARG A 16 -13.82 12.03 8.13
CA ARG A 16 -12.72 12.95 8.51
C ARG A 16 -12.35 12.78 9.99
N LYS A 17 -13.34 12.61 10.85
CA LYS A 17 -13.12 12.27 12.27
C LYS A 17 -12.42 10.91 12.41
N ALA A 18 -12.81 9.91 11.62
CA ALA A 18 -12.11 8.63 11.59
C ALA A 18 -10.63 8.77 11.17
N GLN A 19 -10.33 9.57 10.14
CA GLN A 19 -8.95 9.88 9.74
C GLN A 19 -8.15 10.51 10.87
N HIS A 20 -8.75 11.44 11.62
CA HIS A 20 -8.09 12.10 12.73
C HIS A 20 -7.76 11.10 13.86
N ILE A 21 -8.69 10.20 14.19
CA ILE A 21 -8.46 9.14 15.18
C ILE A 21 -7.32 8.22 14.72
N VAL A 22 -7.27 7.86 13.43
CA VAL A 22 -6.18 7.07 12.87
C VAL A 22 -4.85 7.80 13.03
N GLU A 23 -4.80 9.08 12.66
CA GLU A 23 -3.60 9.91 12.82
C GLU A 23 -3.11 9.97 14.27
N GLU A 24 -4.00 10.27 15.23
CA GLU A 24 -3.67 10.33 16.66
C GLU A 24 -3.10 9.00 17.17
N VAL A 25 -3.73 7.88 16.82
CA VAL A 25 -3.28 6.54 17.24
C VAL A 25 -1.93 6.19 16.63
N TYR A 26 -1.71 6.52 15.35
CA TYR A 26 -0.42 6.27 14.71
C TYR A 26 0.69 7.12 15.35
N ARG A 27 0.44 8.40 15.59
CA ARG A 27 1.42 9.32 16.19
C ARG A 27 1.77 8.93 17.62
N SER A 28 0.76 8.63 18.45
CA SER A 28 0.97 8.22 19.86
C SER A 28 1.77 6.93 19.99
N ARG A 29 1.69 6.03 19.00
CA ARG A 29 2.44 4.76 18.97
C ARG A 29 3.73 4.82 18.14
N ALA A 30 4.13 6.00 17.67
CA ALA A 30 5.27 6.19 16.77
C ALA A 30 5.22 5.29 15.52
N LEU A 31 4.02 4.98 15.04
CA LEU A 31 3.79 4.18 13.83
C LEU A 31 3.86 5.07 12.58
N GLN A 32 4.21 4.45 11.46
CA GLN A 32 4.18 5.09 10.16
C GLN A 32 3.07 4.49 9.29
N PRO A 33 2.42 5.30 8.44
CA PRO A 33 1.48 4.80 7.43
C PRO A 33 2.17 3.89 6.41
N ILE A 34 1.40 3.02 5.76
CA ILE A 34 1.86 2.15 4.66
C ILE A 34 2.05 3.00 3.40
N ARG A 35 3.30 3.43 3.18
CA ARG A 35 3.68 4.33 2.07
C ARG A 35 5.07 4.09 1.51
N GLY A 36 5.29 4.61 0.30
CA GLY A 36 6.61 4.83 -0.27
C GLY A 36 7.28 6.10 0.28
N LYS A 37 8.27 6.63 -0.45
CA LYS A 37 9.04 7.82 -0.03
C LYS A 37 8.17 9.08 0.12
N ALA A 38 7.15 9.23 -0.73
CA ALA A 38 6.27 10.39 -0.74
C ALA A 38 5.40 10.49 0.53
N TRP A 39 5.09 11.72 0.94
CA TRP A 39 4.14 12.03 2.01
C TRP A 39 2.96 12.82 1.42
N PRO A 40 1.94 12.15 0.88
CA PRO A 40 0.81 12.84 0.29
C PRO A 40 -0.06 13.49 1.38
N PRO A 41 -0.76 14.61 1.09
CA PRO A 41 -1.57 15.32 2.07
C PRO A 41 -2.77 14.47 2.57
N ASP A 42 -3.26 13.55 1.74
CA ASP A 42 -4.36 12.63 2.04
C ASP A 42 -3.88 11.28 2.60
N ILE A 43 -2.70 11.22 3.23
CA ILE A 43 -2.12 9.96 3.70
C ILE A 43 -2.99 9.23 4.72
N TRP A 44 -3.63 9.96 5.64
CA TRP A 44 -4.48 9.34 6.67
C TRP A 44 -5.79 8.81 6.12
N ASP A 45 -6.31 9.47 5.08
CA ASP A 45 -7.42 8.94 4.32
C ASP A 45 -7.04 7.68 3.56
N LYS A 46 -5.81 7.61 3.03
CA LYS A 46 -5.27 6.39 2.40
C LYS A 46 -5.05 5.26 3.40
N GLU A 47 -4.74 5.55 4.66
CA GLU A 47 -4.62 4.53 5.72
C GLU A 47 -5.95 3.92 6.14
N LEU A 48 -7.09 4.53 5.77
CA LEU A 48 -8.38 3.88 5.95
C LEU A 48 -8.49 2.57 5.16
N ALA A 49 -7.74 2.37 4.08
CA ALA A 49 -7.65 1.07 3.39
C ALA A 49 -7.13 -0.04 4.33
N THR A 50 -6.11 0.25 5.14
CA THR A 50 -5.58 -0.69 6.14
C THR A 50 -6.63 -0.97 7.21
N LEU A 51 -7.31 0.08 7.67
CA LEU A 51 -8.34 -0.03 8.70
C LEU A 51 -9.56 -0.80 8.21
N TYR A 52 -9.96 -0.57 6.96
CA TYR A 52 -11.02 -1.27 6.23
C TYR A 52 -10.75 -2.77 6.17
N THR A 53 -9.56 -3.16 5.68
CA THR A 53 -9.19 -4.56 5.55
C THR A 53 -9.31 -5.29 6.89
N VAL A 54 -8.81 -4.68 7.98
CA VAL A 54 -8.93 -5.27 9.32
C VAL A 54 -10.38 -5.27 9.82
N ALA A 55 -11.11 -4.17 9.64
CA ALA A 55 -12.49 -4.03 10.07
C ALA A 55 -13.41 -5.08 9.44
N ARG A 56 -13.30 -5.28 8.12
CA ARG A 56 -14.12 -6.22 7.36
C ARG A 56 -13.69 -7.66 7.61
N TYR A 57 -12.43 -7.98 7.32
CA TYR A 57 -12.00 -9.38 7.22
C TYR A 57 -11.54 -9.99 8.54
N ALA A 58 -10.98 -9.19 9.46
CA ALA A 58 -10.53 -9.70 10.75
C ALA A 58 -11.61 -9.62 11.83
N LEU A 59 -12.49 -8.62 11.75
CA LEU A 59 -13.41 -8.28 12.83
C LEU A 59 -14.90 -8.36 12.45
N GLY A 60 -15.25 -8.48 11.17
CA GLY A 60 -16.65 -8.57 10.73
C GLY A 60 -17.49 -7.34 11.04
N LEU A 61 -16.89 -6.15 11.10
CA LEU A 61 -17.59 -4.91 11.50
C LEU A 61 -18.65 -4.47 10.48
N ASP A 62 -18.56 -4.94 9.24
CA ASP A 62 -19.60 -4.78 8.22
C ASP A 62 -20.92 -5.44 8.62
N LYS A 63 -20.86 -6.48 9.47
CA LYS A 63 -22.04 -7.21 9.97
C LYS A 63 -22.45 -6.73 11.35
N ASP A 64 -21.47 -6.54 12.23
CA ASP A 64 -21.72 -6.19 13.64
C ASP A 64 -22.09 -4.71 13.83
N TYR A 65 -21.54 -3.82 13.01
CA TYR A 65 -21.72 -2.37 13.10
C TYR A 65 -21.90 -1.71 11.71
N PRO A 66 -22.92 -2.13 10.92
CA PRO A 66 -23.06 -1.75 9.51
C PRO A 66 -23.14 -0.22 9.31
N ASP A 67 -23.90 0.48 10.15
CA ASP A 67 -24.02 1.94 10.08
C ASP A 67 -22.67 2.66 10.16
N ILE A 68 -21.84 2.28 11.14
CA ILE A 68 -20.52 2.87 11.36
C ILE A 68 -19.61 2.47 10.20
N PHE A 69 -19.62 1.18 9.85
CA PHE A 69 -18.77 0.63 8.80
C PHE A 69 -18.99 1.33 7.46
N HIS A 70 -20.21 1.35 6.95
CA HIS A 70 -20.53 1.94 5.64
C HIS A 70 -20.32 3.46 5.62
N SER A 71 -20.60 4.14 6.72
CA SER A 71 -20.38 5.60 6.80
C SER A 71 -18.90 5.99 6.68
N ILE A 72 -17.99 5.15 7.21
CA ILE A 72 -16.55 5.42 7.16
C ILE A 72 -15.94 4.86 5.89
N PHE A 73 -16.29 3.62 5.50
CA PHE A 73 -15.55 2.83 4.50
C PHE A 73 -16.22 2.69 3.14
N SER A 74 -17.29 3.43 2.86
CA SER A 74 -17.97 3.43 1.55
C SER A 74 -17.02 3.58 0.35
N VAL A 75 -15.96 4.38 0.49
CA VAL A 75 -14.94 4.55 -0.55
C VAL A 75 -14.17 3.25 -0.79
N GLU A 76 -13.70 2.59 0.27
CA GLU A 76 -12.97 1.33 0.17
C GLU A 76 -13.85 0.20 -0.37
N GLU A 77 -15.12 0.12 0.07
CA GLU A 77 -16.09 -0.84 -0.45
C GLU A 77 -16.32 -0.67 -1.95
N MET A 78 -16.46 0.57 -2.41
CA MET A 78 -16.61 0.90 -3.82
C MET A 78 -15.36 0.51 -4.62
N LEU A 79 -14.16 0.80 -4.11
CA LEU A 79 -12.88 0.47 -4.75
C LEU A 79 -12.65 -1.04 -4.84
N GLU A 80 -12.96 -1.77 -3.77
CA GLU A 80 -12.90 -3.23 -3.74
C GLU A 80 -13.84 -3.81 -4.80
N LYS A 81 -15.12 -3.43 -4.77
CA LYS A 81 -16.11 -3.89 -5.75
C LYS A 81 -15.70 -3.60 -7.20
N ALA A 82 -15.13 -2.42 -7.43
CA ALA A 82 -14.65 -2.03 -8.74
C ALA A 82 -13.46 -2.91 -9.20
N GLY A 83 -12.52 -3.23 -8.32
CA GLY A 83 -11.41 -4.15 -8.62
C GLY A 83 -11.87 -5.59 -8.83
N GLU A 84 -12.84 -6.07 -8.06
CA GLU A 84 -13.42 -7.42 -8.25
C GLU A 84 -14.09 -7.55 -9.60
N THR A 85 -14.84 -6.52 -10.00
CA THR A 85 -15.46 -6.48 -11.34
C THR A 85 -14.42 -6.61 -12.46
N VAL A 86 -13.24 -6.01 -12.30
CA VAL A 86 -12.13 -6.15 -13.25
C VAL A 86 -11.56 -7.57 -13.26
N LEU A 87 -11.49 -8.24 -12.11
CA LEU A 87 -11.03 -9.62 -11.99
C LEU A 87 -12.01 -10.64 -12.56
N GLU A 88 -13.32 -10.40 -12.41
CA GLU A 88 -14.37 -11.34 -12.82
C GLU A 88 -14.66 -11.27 -14.33
N LEU A 89 -14.58 -10.09 -14.95
CA LEU A 89 -14.98 -9.91 -16.34
C LEU A 89 -13.85 -10.25 -17.31
N ASN A 90 -14.14 -11.09 -18.30
CA ASN A 90 -13.18 -11.42 -19.37
C ASN A 90 -13.14 -10.36 -20.49
N ASP A 91 -14.18 -9.53 -20.59
CA ASP A 91 -14.26 -8.44 -21.56
C ASP A 91 -13.69 -7.14 -20.95
N PHE A 92 -12.59 -6.64 -21.50
CA PHE A 92 -11.93 -5.42 -21.02
C PHE A 92 -12.73 -4.15 -21.27
N ASP A 93 -13.53 -4.07 -22.33
CA ASP A 93 -14.38 -2.91 -22.61
C ASP A 93 -15.54 -2.85 -21.61
N GLN A 94 -16.13 -4.01 -21.30
CA GLN A 94 -17.16 -4.11 -20.27
C GLN A 94 -16.61 -3.80 -18.88
N ALA A 95 -15.43 -4.35 -18.55
CA ALA A 95 -14.73 -4.05 -17.30
C ALA A 95 -14.44 -2.55 -17.17
N ARG A 96 -14.00 -1.89 -18.25
CA ARG A 96 -13.76 -0.45 -18.26
C ARG A 96 -15.02 0.35 -17.99
N LYS A 97 -16.13 0.02 -18.64
CA LYS A 97 -17.42 0.69 -18.45
C LYS A 97 -17.89 0.61 -17.00
N LEU A 98 -17.82 -0.58 -16.40
CA LEU A 98 -18.24 -0.77 -15.01
C LEU A 98 -17.27 -0.13 -14.00
N LEU A 99 -15.97 -0.19 -14.28
CA LEU A 99 -14.97 0.50 -13.49
C LEU A 99 -15.21 2.01 -13.49
N LEU A 100 -15.48 2.62 -14.66
CA LEU A 100 -15.87 4.02 -14.77
C LEU A 100 -17.18 4.31 -14.04
N PHE A 101 -18.18 3.45 -14.15
CA PHE A 101 -19.46 3.60 -13.47
C PHE A 101 -19.28 3.65 -11.94
N TYR A 102 -18.56 2.67 -11.36
CA TYR A 102 -18.30 2.65 -9.92
C TYR A 102 -17.49 3.85 -9.46
N LEU A 103 -16.52 4.31 -10.27
CA LEU A 103 -15.61 5.40 -9.90
C LEU A 103 -16.11 6.79 -10.31
N GLY A 104 -17.40 6.95 -10.65
CA GLY A 104 -18.00 8.27 -10.91
C GLY A 104 -17.61 8.91 -12.25
N GLY A 105 -17.24 8.10 -13.24
CA GLY A 105 -17.00 8.50 -14.63
C GLY A 105 -15.61 9.09 -14.93
N LYS A 106 -14.78 9.33 -13.91
CA LYS A 106 -13.39 9.78 -14.09
C LYS A 106 -12.45 8.93 -13.27
N ILE A 107 -11.40 8.43 -13.92
CA ILE A 107 -10.35 7.67 -13.27
C ILE A 107 -9.06 8.46 -13.43
N ASP A 108 -8.45 8.82 -12.29
CA ASP A 108 -7.14 9.44 -12.24
C ASP A 108 -6.14 8.52 -11.53
N SER A 109 -4.88 8.91 -11.58
CA SER A 109 -3.80 8.16 -10.95
C SER A 109 -3.98 7.97 -9.44
N ASN A 110 -4.65 8.89 -8.75
CA ASN A 110 -4.88 8.79 -7.30
C ASN A 110 -5.95 7.73 -6.97
N THR A 111 -7.03 7.70 -7.74
CA THR A 111 -8.10 6.70 -7.62
C THR A 111 -7.57 5.29 -7.87
N ILE A 112 -6.74 5.11 -8.92
CA ILE A 112 -6.10 3.82 -9.19
C ILE A 112 -5.16 3.41 -8.06
N ALA A 113 -4.36 4.34 -7.54
CA ALA A 113 -3.46 4.05 -6.43
C ALA A 113 -4.21 3.70 -5.13
N ARG A 114 -5.45 4.19 -4.95
CA ARG A 114 -6.33 3.82 -3.82
C ARG A 114 -6.92 2.44 -4.01
N LEU A 115 -7.44 2.15 -5.21
CA LEU A 115 -7.94 0.82 -5.57
C LEU A 115 -6.85 -0.23 -5.32
N LEU A 116 -5.67 -0.04 -5.90
CA LEU A 116 -4.55 -0.95 -5.72
C LEU A 116 -4.10 -1.06 -4.25
N ARG A 117 -4.30 -0.01 -3.43
CA ARG A 117 -3.99 -0.06 -1.99
C ARG A 117 -4.91 -0.99 -1.23
N VAL A 118 -6.21 -0.98 -1.50
CA VAL A 118 -7.18 -1.87 -0.84
C VAL A 118 -6.78 -3.35 -1.06
N PHE A 119 -6.56 -3.74 -2.31
CA PHE A 119 -6.15 -5.10 -2.62
C PHE A 119 -4.74 -5.43 -2.10
N ALA A 120 -3.79 -4.49 -2.17
CA ALA A 120 -2.46 -4.71 -1.63
C ALA A 120 -2.49 -4.93 -0.11
N THR A 121 -3.32 -4.19 0.63
CA THR A 121 -3.46 -4.38 2.10
C THR A 121 -4.08 -5.73 2.42
N GLU A 122 -5.09 -6.18 1.67
CA GLU A 122 -5.65 -7.53 1.81
C GLU A 122 -4.60 -8.62 1.63
N VAL A 123 -3.73 -8.50 0.63
CA VAL A 123 -2.62 -9.47 0.44
C VAL A 123 -1.60 -9.39 1.57
N ILE A 124 -1.26 -8.19 2.04
CA ILE A 124 -0.31 -8.01 3.15
C ILE A 124 -0.79 -8.68 4.43
N PHE A 125 -2.09 -8.59 4.72
CA PHE A 125 -2.70 -9.22 5.90
C PHE A 125 -3.13 -10.69 5.66
N GLY A 126 -3.01 -11.19 4.44
CA GLY A 126 -3.29 -12.60 4.11
C GLY A 126 -4.77 -12.90 3.87
N PHE A 127 -5.60 -11.89 3.63
CA PHE A 127 -7.02 -12.06 3.28
C PHE A 127 -7.25 -12.27 1.77
N ARG A 128 -6.26 -11.93 0.95
CA ARG A 128 -6.26 -12.19 -0.50
C ARG A 128 -4.97 -12.85 -0.95
N SER A 129 -5.05 -13.66 -2.02
CA SER A 129 -3.85 -14.26 -2.59
C SER A 129 -3.02 -13.24 -3.39
N GLU A 130 -1.70 -13.41 -3.36
CA GLU A 130 -0.79 -12.60 -4.17
C GLU A 130 -1.03 -12.75 -5.68
N ARG A 131 -1.53 -13.91 -6.12
CA ARG A 131 -1.85 -14.19 -7.53
C ARG A 131 -2.99 -13.33 -8.04
N GLU A 132 -4.04 -13.15 -7.24
CA GLU A 132 -5.17 -12.29 -7.61
C GLU A 132 -4.74 -10.83 -7.76
N PHE A 133 -3.90 -10.32 -6.86
CA PHE A 133 -3.41 -8.95 -6.98
C PHE A 133 -2.50 -8.75 -8.20
N GLU A 134 -1.65 -9.72 -8.52
CA GLU A 134 -0.85 -9.70 -9.75
C GLU A 134 -1.72 -9.71 -11.01
N GLU A 135 -2.80 -10.49 -11.00
CA GLU A 135 -3.78 -10.50 -12.09
C GLU A 135 -4.51 -9.17 -12.21
N LEU A 136 -4.95 -8.58 -11.09
CA LEU A 136 -5.58 -7.27 -11.06
C LEU A 136 -4.66 -6.21 -11.69
N LEU A 137 -3.38 -6.19 -11.34
CA LEU A 137 -2.41 -5.27 -11.94
C LEU A 137 -2.37 -5.40 -13.47
N ARG A 138 -2.25 -6.62 -13.99
CA ARG A 138 -2.22 -6.90 -15.44
C ARG A 138 -3.51 -6.46 -16.13
N ARG A 139 -4.66 -6.84 -15.56
CA ARG A 139 -5.97 -6.51 -16.12
C ARG A 139 -6.22 -5.01 -16.13
N LEU A 140 -5.90 -4.31 -15.05
CA LEU A 140 -6.01 -2.84 -15.02
C LEU A 140 -5.13 -2.17 -16.08
N ALA A 141 -3.95 -2.71 -16.38
CA ALA A 141 -3.09 -2.15 -17.43
C ALA A 141 -3.70 -2.30 -18.83
N ASN A 142 -4.53 -3.31 -19.07
CA ASN A 142 -5.28 -3.50 -20.31
C ASN A 142 -6.57 -2.66 -20.35
N VAL A 143 -7.28 -2.59 -19.21
CA VAL A 143 -8.54 -1.84 -19.06
C VAL A 143 -8.32 -0.33 -19.09
N LEU A 144 -7.19 0.14 -18.54
CA LEU A 144 -6.80 1.55 -18.46
C LEU A 144 -5.38 1.79 -19.01
N PRO A 145 -5.16 1.63 -20.33
CA PRO A 145 -3.83 1.83 -20.93
C PRO A 145 -3.25 3.23 -20.66
N GLU A 146 -4.12 4.25 -20.56
CA GLU A 146 -3.74 5.62 -20.23
C GLU A 146 -3.06 5.77 -18.86
N GLU A 147 -3.30 4.84 -17.93
CA GLU A 147 -2.81 4.89 -16.56
C GLU A 147 -1.76 3.79 -16.27
N VAL A 148 -1.24 3.14 -17.31
CA VAL A 148 -0.22 2.09 -17.19
C VAL A 148 1.01 2.53 -16.40
N GLN A 149 1.38 3.82 -16.46
CA GLN A 149 2.51 4.35 -15.71
C GLN A 149 2.23 4.38 -14.21
N THR A 150 1.01 4.72 -13.80
CA THR A 150 0.57 4.68 -12.40
C THR A 150 0.60 3.25 -11.88
N ILE A 151 0.05 2.31 -12.66
CA ILE A 151 0.01 0.89 -12.33
C ILE A 151 1.43 0.32 -12.19
N ARG A 152 2.35 0.64 -13.11
CA ARG A 152 3.77 0.23 -13.02
C ARG A 152 4.48 0.81 -11.81
N LYS A 153 4.26 2.09 -11.50
CA LYS A 153 4.80 2.72 -10.28
C LYS A 153 4.29 2.03 -9.03
N TYR A 154 3.01 1.67 -9.01
CA TYR A 154 2.40 0.95 -7.91
C TYR A 154 2.95 -0.48 -7.80
N ALA A 155 3.10 -1.20 -8.90
CA ALA A 155 3.72 -2.54 -8.93
C ALA A 155 5.14 -2.52 -8.36
N ARG A 156 5.96 -1.52 -8.72
CA ARG A 156 7.29 -1.32 -8.13
C ARG A 156 7.22 -1.08 -6.62
N TYR A 157 6.30 -0.24 -6.18
CA TYR A 157 6.06 0.00 -4.76
C TYR A 157 5.64 -1.29 -4.03
N TYR A 158 4.73 -2.07 -4.62
CA TYR A 158 4.25 -3.32 -4.07
C TYR A 158 5.37 -4.35 -3.90
N ILE A 159 6.24 -4.53 -4.91
CA ILE A 159 7.42 -5.40 -4.78
C ILE A 159 8.28 -4.96 -3.60
N ALA A 160 8.54 -3.64 -3.48
CA ALA A 160 9.36 -3.12 -2.39
C ALA A 160 8.72 -3.36 -1.02
N LEU A 161 7.39 -3.22 -0.92
CA LEU A 161 6.61 -3.47 0.28
C LEU A 161 6.63 -4.95 0.69
N ARG A 162 6.49 -5.88 -0.27
CA ARG A 162 6.56 -7.34 -0.02
C ARG A 162 7.96 -7.78 0.41
N LEU A 163 9.00 -7.26 -0.22
CA LEU A 163 10.38 -7.50 0.21
C LEU A 163 10.61 -6.99 1.64
N ALA A 164 10.16 -5.77 1.94
CA ALA A 164 10.27 -5.19 3.27
C ALA A 164 9.55 -6.03 4.33
N GLN A 165 8.34 -6.49 4.04
CA GLN A 165 7.56 -7.39 4.92
C GLN A 165 8.28 -8.72 5.14
N ALA A 166 8.80 -9.36 4.09
CA ALA A 166 9.50 -10.63 4.18
C ALA A 166 10.82 -10.52 4.98
N ILE A 167 11.52 -9.38 4.90
CA ILE A 167 12.69 -9.08 5.74
C ILE A 167 12.29 -8.89 7.20
N ALA A 168 11.20 -8.16 7.46
CA ALA A 168 10.67 -7.94 8.81
C ALA A 168 10.30 -9.27 9.47
N ALA A 169 9.61 -10.14 8.73
CA ALA A 169 9.21 -11.49 9.13
C ALA A 169 10.36 -12.51 9.19
N ARG A 170 11.61 -12.11 8.85
CA ARG A 170 12.80 -12.99 8.82
C ARG A 170 12.70 -14.18 7.85
N LEU A 171 11.81 -14.10 6.86
CA LEU A 171 11.71 -15.07 5.77
C LEU A 171 12.89 -14.91 4.79
N ILE A 172 13.35 -13.66 4.61
CA ILE A 172 14.55 -13.33 3.84
C ILE A 172 15.68 -12.96 4.79
N LYS A 173 16.79 -13.69 4.69
CA LYS A 173 17.96 -13.53 5.60
C LYS A 173 19.24 -13.08 4.90
N ASN A 174 19.29 -13.12 3.57
CA ASN A 174 20.48 -12.80 2.78
C ASN A 174 20.13 -12.19 1.42
N ARG A 175 21.16 -11.67 0.72
CA ARG A 175 21.04 -11.02 -0.59
C ARG A 175 20.47 -11.94 -1.68
N ILE A 176 20.85 -13.22 -1.67
CA ILE A 176 20.43 -14.19 -2.68
C ILE A 176 18.93 -14.42 -2.61
N ALA A 177 18.39 -14.73 -1.42
CA ALA A 177 16.96 -14.93 -1.21
C ALA A 177 16.15 -13.66 -1.54
N LYS A 178 16.71 -12.47 -1.24
CA LYS A 178 16.11 -11.19 -1.61
C LYS A 178 16.01 -10.98 -3.11
N GLU A 179 17.10 -11.21 -3.85
CA GLU A 179 17.09 -11.10 -5.30
C GLU A 179 16.17 -12.13 -5.94
N ALA A 180 16.17 -13.37 -5.44
CA ALA A 180 15.25 -14.41 -5.91
C ALA A 180 13.77 -14.00 -5.75
N LEU A 181 13.35 -13.53 -4.57
CA LEU A 181 11.96 -13.07 -4.38
C LEU A 181 11.65 -11.85 -5.24
N LYS A 182 12.57 -10.89 -5.33
CA LYS A 182 12.40 -9.67 -6.14
C LYS A 182 12.17 -10.01 -7.61
N GLN A 183 12.97 -10.91 -8.17
CA GLN A 183 12.83 -11.36 -9.57
C GLN A 183 11.57 -12.20 -9.77
N ALA A 184 11.25 -13.09 -8.83
CA ALA A 184 10.03 -13.90 -8.91
C ALA A 184 8.76 -13.05 -8.94
N LEU A 185 8.66 -12.03 -8.08
CA LEU A 185 7.53 -11.10 -8.07
C LEU A 185 7.44 -10.29 -9.38
N ALA A 186 8.58 -9.78 -9.87
CA ALA A 186 8.59 -9.02 -11.12
C ALA A 186 8.19 -9.88 -12.33
N ALA A 187 8.70 -11.11 -12.41
CA ALA A 187 8.36 -12.06 -13.46
C ALA A 187 6.87 -12.42 -13.44
N ARG A 188 6.30 -12.64 -12.25
CA ARG A 188 4.87 -12.92 -12.10
C ARG A 188 4.00 -11.73 -12.49
N ILE A 189 4.36 -10.51 -12.11
CA ILE A 189 3.61 -9.30 -12.50
C ILE A 189 3.68 -9.07 -14.01
N GLY A 190 4.85 -9.28 -14.62
CA GLY A 190 5.02 -9.24 -16.08
C GLY A 190 5.17 -7.84 -16.70
N PHE A 191 5.45 -6.81 -15.90
CA PHE A 191 5.75 -5.47 -16.44
C PHE A 191 7.25 -5.20 -16.51
N GLU A 192 7.64 -4.38 -17.48
CA GLU A 192 9.01 -3.88 -17.55
C GLU A 192 9.28 -2.79 -16.53
N LYS A 193 10.56 -2.66 -16.13
CA LYS A 193 11.08 -1.56 -15.30
C LYS A 193 10.38 -1.41 -13.94
N ILE A 194 9.80 -2.47 -13.38
CA ILE A 194 9.15 -2.43 -12.04
C ILE A 194 10.04 -2.85 -10.87
N LEU A 195 11.29 -3.25 -11.11
CA LEU A 195 12.20 -3.65 -10.03
C LEU A 195 12.54 -2.43 -9.15
N PRO A 196 12.35 -2.52 -7.82
CA PRO A 196 12.80 -1.48 -6.90
C PRO A 196 14.30 -1.61 -6.60
N ASP A 197 14.94 -0.47 -6.29
CA ASP A 197 16.30 -0.44 -5.76
C ASP A 197 16.34 -0.78 -4.26
N ASP A 198 17.51 -1.20 -3.78
CA ASP A 198 17.73 -1.61 -2.39
C ASP A 198 17.53 -0.44 -1.39
N GLU A 199 17.80 0.80 -1.81
CA GLU A 199 17.58 1.98 -0.96
C GLU A 199 16.08 2.21 -0.70
N TYR A 200 15.24 1.98 -1.71
CA TYR A 200 13.80 2.11 -1.64
C TYR A 200 13.19 1.00 -0.78
N VAL A 201 13.61 -0.25 -0.98
CA VAL A 201 13.23 -1.38 -0.12
C VAL A 201 13.65 -1.10 1.33
N GLY A 202 14.88 -0.65 1.54
CA GLY A 202 15.42 -0.32 2.86
C GLY A 202 14.67 0.84 3.53
N PHE A 203 14.23 1.83 2.77
CA PHE A 203 13.38 2.92 3.28
C PHE A 203 12.06 2.37 3.83
N ILE A 204 11.34 1.56 3.05
CA ILE A 204 10.04 0.99 3.46
C ILE A 204 10.22 0.06 4.66
N ALA A 205 11.24 -0.83 4.62
CA ALA A 205 11.51 -1.75 5.72
C ALA A 205 11.79 -1.04 7.06
N ARG A 206 12.55 0.06 7.05
CA ARG A 206 12.77 0.86 8.27
C ARG A 206 11.53 1.61 8.71
N SER A 207 10.91 2.34 7.80
CA SER A 207 9.85 3.28 8.13
C SER A 207 8.56 2.57 8.50
N VAL A 208 8.12 1.61 7.69
CA VAL A 208 6.82 0.94 7.85
C VAL A 208 6.90 -0.26 8.81
N PHE A 209 7.99 -1.03 8.74
CA PHE A 209 8.11 -2.30 9.50
C PHE A 209 9.13 -2.26 10.64
N GLY A 210 9.77 -1.11 10.91
CA GLY A 210 10.70 -0.96 12.03
C GLY A 210 11.94 -1.86 11.94
N VAL A 211 12.35 -2.28 10.74
CA VAL A 211 13.51 -3.18 10.59
C VAL A 211 14.81 -2.45 10.92
N ASP A 212 15.62 -3.05 11.79
CA ASP A 212 16.89 -2.49 12.23
C ASP A 212 17.96 -2.44 11.11
N LYS A 213 18.87 -1.45 11.19
CA LYS A 213 19.92 -1.24 10.18
C LYS A 213 20.83 -2.46 10.01
N ARG A 214 21.16 -3.16 11.10
CA ARG A 214 22.06 -4.32 11.08
C ARG A 214 21.47 -5.45 10.25
N ARG A 215 20.16 -5.71 10.38
CA ARG A 215 19.46 -6.69 9.56
C ARG A 215 19.43 -6.27 8.09
N LEU A 216 19.14 -5.00 7.82
CA LEU A 216 19.11 -4.51 6.44
C LEU A 216 20.47 -4.64 5.74
N GLY A 217 21.58 -4.35 6.43
CA GLY A 217 22.93 -4.51 5.86
C GLY A 217 23.27 -5.95 5.42
N LYS A 218 22.65 -6.97 6.04
CA LYS A 218 22.83 -8.38 5.65
C LYS A 218 22.05 -8.75 4.39
N VAL A 219 20.93 -8.08 4.15
CA VAL A 219 19.98 -8.44 3.08
C VAL A 219 20.10 -7.52 1.87
N LEU A 220 20.39 -6.24 2.10
CA LEU A 220 20.40 -5.18 1.11
C LEU A 220 21.82 -4.63 0.94
N SER A 221 22.13 -4.18 -0.27
CA SER A 221 23.35 -3.43 -0.61
C SER A 221 23.08 -1.94 -0.42
N LEU A 222 22.99 -1.50 0.84
CA LEU A 222 22.78 -0.10 1.18
C LEU A 222 24.12 0.64 1.11
N ARG A 223 24.17 1.80 0.45
CA ARG A 223 25.30 2.72 0.57
C ARG A 223 25.36 3.24 1.99
N GLU A 224 26.51 3.13 2.66
CA GLU A 224 26.73 3.81 3.92
C GLU A 224 26.60 5.31 3.68
N ALA A 225 25.69 5.97 4.39
CA ALA A 225 25.59 7.41 4.35
C ALA A 225 26.90 7.96 4.95
N GLN A 226 27.78 8.51 4.10
CA GLN A 226 28.93 9.26 4.60
C GLN A 226 28.40 10.38 5.51
N PRO A 227 28.93 10.55 6.73
CA PRO A 227 28.57 11.69 7.56
C PRO A 227 28.88 12.96 6.77
N ARG A 228 27.87 13.83 6.60
CA ARG A 228 28.04 15.15 6.00
C ARG A 228 29.02 15.93 6.86
N VAL A 229 30.29 15.99 6.47
CA VAL A 229 31.26 16.91 7.06
C VAL A 229 30.78 18.32 6.72
N HIS A 230 30.21 19.02 7.69
CA HIS A 230 30.02 20.47 7.61
C HIS A 230 31.42 21.10 7.51
N ARG A 231 31.85 21.45 6.30
CA ARG A 231 32.94 22.41 6.12
C ARG A 231 32.35 23.78 6.40
N SER A 232 32.56 24.27 7.62
CA SER A 232 32.47 25.70 7.92
C SER A 232 33.57 26.41 7.12
N SER A 233 33.20 27.07 6.03
CA SER A 233 34.04 28.07 5.41
C SER A 233 34.09 29.29 6.33
N SER A 234 35.18 29.40 7.08
CA SER A 234 35.64 30.65 7.67
C SER A 234 35.79 31.68 6.56
N LYS A 235 35.08 32.79 6.68
CA LYS A 235 35.30 33.99 5.88
C LYS A 235 36.70 34.52 6.19
N THR A 236 37.50 34.69 5.16
CA THR A 236 38.73 35.49 5.20
C THR A 236 38.33 36.97 5.25
N GLU A 237 39.00 37.71 6.13
CA GLU A 237 39.03 39.16 6.20
C GLU A 237 39.61 39.80 4.93
#